data_AF-A0A257A344-F1
#
_entry.id   AF-A0A257A344-F1
#
_cell.length_a   1.000
_cell.length_b   1.000
_cell.length_c   1.000
_cell.angle_alpha   90.00
_cell.angle_beta   90.00
_cell.angle_gamma   90.00
#
_symmetry.space_group_name_H-M   'P 1'
#
loop_
_entity.id
_entity.type
_entity.pdbx_description
1 polymer ?
#
loop_
_entity_poly.entity_id
_entity_poly.type
_entity_poly.pdbx_seq_one_letter_code
_entity_poly.pdbx_strand_id
1 'polypeptide(L)'
;MVGLHKDNSDIDIVVYGTRESFKVADVLKYLFEKGVLSSFSEEQYRNLYVFRKAYETMDFKTFITPVKYTIDCVKIIESKTKYPIKSKELVEVVSFRGRFCQQAFKGENVIVRGKVEAVLRNNEISHYRVVIGGSPKDYMVCEGLLK
;
A
#
# COMPACT_ATOMS: atom_id res chain seq x y z
N MET A 1 -13.44 -14.51 -26.31
CA MET A 1 -13.22 -14.79 -24.88
C MET A 1 -13.01 -16.30 -24.74
N VAL A 2 -11.89 -16.78 -24.18
CA VAL A 2 -11.43 -18.19 -24.28
C VAL A 2 -12.10 -19.18 -23.30
N GLY A 3 -13.28 -18.87 -22.76
CA GLY A 3 -14.11 -19.84 -22.04
C GLY A 3 -13.57 -20.39 -20.70
N LEU A 4 -12.58 -19.74 -20.08
CA LEU A 4 -11.95 -20.22 -18.83
C LEU A 4 -12.65 -19.78 -17.53
N HIS A 5 -13.79 -19.09 -17.62
CA HIS A 5 -14.52 -18.61 -16.44
C HIS A 5 -15.38 -19.72 -15.86
N LYS A 6 -15.48 -19.76 -14.53
CA LYS A 6 -16.33 -20.65 -13.73
C LYS A 6 -17.21 -19.79 -12.82
N ASP A 7 -18.29 -20.34 -12.28
CA ASP A 7 -19.18 -19.61 -11.35
C ASP A 7 -18.47 -19.18 -10.05
N ASN A 8 -17.33 -19.80 -9.74
CA ASN A 8 -16.46 -19.47 -8.63
C ASN A 8 -15.20 -18.71 -9.05
N SER A 9 -15.15 -18.16 -10.28
CA SER A 9 -14.02 -17.34 -10.70
C SER A 9 -14.00 -16.02 -9.94
N ASP A 10 -12.83 -15.68 -9.42
CA ASP A 10 -12.56 -14.35 -8.88
C ASP A 10 -12.77 -13.28 -9.96
N ILE A 11 -13.34 -12.14 -9.57
CA ILE A 11 -13.57 -10.98 -10.44
C ILE A 11 -12.65 -9.85 -10.00
N ASP A 12 -11.70 -9.48 -10.86
CA ASP A 12 -10.88 -8.29 -10.69
C ASP A 12 -11.52 -7.10 -11.44
N ILE A 13 -11.89 -6.05 -10.70
CA ILE A 13 -12.41 -4.81 -11.28
C ILE A 13 -11.24 -3.84 -11.51
N VAL A 14 -11.10 -3.36 -12.75
CA VAL A 14 -10.17 -2.28 -13.09
C VAL A 14 -10.95 -1.04 -13.48
N VAL A 15 -10.73 0.07 -12.77
CA VAL A 15 -11.38 1.35 -13.03
C VAL A 15 -10.35 2.33 -13.59
N TYR A 16 -10.67 2.95 -14.72
CA TYR A 16 -9.84 3.96 -15.36
C TYR A 16 -10.43 5.35 -15.16
N GLY A 17 -9.56 6.31 -14.84
CA GLY A 17 -9.92 7.72 -14.64
C GLY A 17 -10.12 8.08 -13.18
N THR A 18 -9.55 9.23 -12.77
CA THR A 18 -9.55 9.65 -11.35
C THR A 18 -10.97 9.89 -10.83
N ARG A 19 -11.82 10.56 -11.62
CA ARG A 19 -13.19 10.90 -11.20
C ARG A 19 -14.06 9.64 -11.09
N GLU A 20 -13.87 8.72 -12.01
CA GLU A 20 -14.53 7.43 -12.10
C GLU A 20 -14.14 6.55 -10.91
N SER A 21 -12.85 6.53 -10.56
CA SER A 21 -12.36 5.82 -9.37
C SER A 21 -13.00 6.32 -8.07
N PHE A 22 -13.19 7.64 -7.91
CA PHE A 22 -13.90 8.17 -6.75
C PHE A 22 -15.36 7.72 -6.71
N LYS A 23 -16.09 7.79 -7.83
CA LYS A 23 -17.47 7.32 -7.92
C LYS A 23 -17.58 5.83 -7.56
N VAL A 24 -16.68 5.00 -8.10
CA VAL A 24 -16.67 3.56 -7.78
C VAL A 24 -16.35 3.33 -6.31
N ALA A 25 -15.40 4.07 -5.73
CA ALA A 25 -15.09 3.96 -4.31
C ALA A 25 -16.31 4.30 -3.42
N ASP A 26 -17.05 5.36 -3.75
CA ASP A 26 -18.27 5.74 -3.02
C ASP A 26 -19.36 4.67 -3.13
N VAL A 27 -19.57 4.10 -4.33
CA VAL A 27 -20.53 3.01 -4.54
C VAL A 27 -20.11 1.75 -3.78
N LEU A 28 -18.84 1.36 -3.83
CA LEU A 28 -18.34 0.20 -3.09
C LEU A 28 -18.58 0.38 -1.59
N LYS A 29 -18.24 1.55 -1.05
CA LYS A 29 -18.50 1.88 0.36
C LYS A 29 -19.99 1.69 0.71
N TYR A 30 -20.89 2.23 -0.11
CA TYR A 30 -22.33 2.07 0.07
C TYR A 30 -22.77 0.58 0.04
N LEU A 31 -22.21 -0.22 -0.89
CA LEU A 31 -22.55 -1.65 -1.00
C LEU A 31 -22.06 -2.46 0.20
N PHE A 32 -20.90 -2.13 0.78
CA PHE A 32 -20.44 -2.71 2.04
C PHE A 32 -21.37 -2.33 3.20
N GLU A 33 -21.76 -1.06 3.31
CA GLU A 33 -22.69 -0.58 4.36
C GLU A 33 -24.07 -1.25 4.26
N LYS A 34 -24.53 -1.59 3.05
CA LYS A 34 -25.77 -2.32 2.81
C LYS A 34 -25.66 -3.84 2.97
N GLY A 35 -24.46 -4.38 3.20
CA GLY A 35 -24.22 -5.80 3.33
C GLY A 35 -24.38 -6.59 2.02
N VAL A 36 -24.42 -5.91 0.87
CA VAL A 36 -24.39 -6.54 -0.46
C VAL A 36 -22.99 -7.12 -0.72
N LEU A 37 -21.96 -6.38 -0.29
CA LEU A 37 -20.59 -6.85 -0.23
C LEU A 37 -20.22 -7.14 1.22
N SER A 38 -19.40 -8.17 1.43
CA SER A 38 -18.82 -8.50 2.72
C SER A 38 -17.31 -8.38 2.66
N SER A 39 -16.74 -7.72 3.66
CA SER A 39 -15.29 -7.78 3.88
C SER A 39 -14.91 -9.19 4.29
N PHE A 40 -13.68 -9.59 3.98
CA PHE A 40 -13.15 -10.85 4.49
C PHE A 40 -13.20 -10.88 6.02
N SER A 41 -13.73 -11.96 6.58
CA SER A 41 -13.68 -12.24 8.00
C SER A 41 -12.24 -12.56 8.42
N GLU A 42 -11.95 -12.44 9.72
CA GLU A 42 -10.63 -12.83 10.24
C GLU A 42 -10.31 -14.30 9.94
N GLU A 43 -11.30 -15.19 10.02
CA GLU A 43 -11.15 -16.60 9.68
C GLU A 43 -10.78 -16.78 8.19
N GLN A 44 -11.44 -16.06 7.29
CA GLN A 44 -11.10 -16.11 5.86
C GLN A 44 -9.68 -15.60 5.60
N TYR A 45 -9.25 -14.53 6.28
CA TYR A 45 -7.86 -14.07 6.20
C TYR A 45 -6.87 -15.10 6.76
N ARG A 46 -7.20 -15.79 7.87
CA ARG A 46 -6.37 -16.85 8.45
C ARG A 46 -6.24 -18.04 7.50
N ASN A 47 -7.33 -18.44 6.86
CA ASN A 47 -7.32 -19.49 5.84
C ASN A 47 -6.42 -19.10 4.66
N LEU A 48 -6.51 -17.84 4.19
CA LEU A 48 -5.63 -17.33 3.13
C LEU A 48 -4.15 -17.29 3.55
N TYR A 49 -3.87 -16.92 4.80
CA TYR A 49 -2.52 -16.88 5.38
C TYR A 49 -1.88 -18.29 5.41
N VAL A 50 -2.64 -19.31 5.81
CA VAL A 50 -2.19 -20.71 5.79
C VAL A 50 -2.05 -21.22 4.37
N PHE A 51 -3.05 -20.97 3.50
CA PHE A 51 -3.04 -21.40 2.11
C PHE A 51 -1.82 -20.88 1.35
N ARG A 52 -1.42 -19.62 1.61
CA ARG A 52 -0.22 -19.00 1.01
C ARG A 52 1.09 -19.36 1.71
N LYS A 53 1.06 -20.17 2.78
CA LYS A 53 2.21 -20.49 3.63
C LYS A 53 2.94 -19.24 4.16
N ALA A 54 2.21 -18.14 4.35
CA ALA A 54 2.81 -16.88 4.75
C ALA A 54 3.45 -16.95 6.15
N TYR A 55 3.00 -17.88 7.00
CA TYR A 55 3.57 -18.16 8.32
C TYR A 55 5.04 -18.57 8.32
N GLU A 56 5.59 -19.01 7.19
CA GLU A 56 7.02 -19.33 7.08
C GLU A 56 7.89 -18.05 7.04
N THR A 57 7.31 -16.90 6.66
CA THR A 57 8.07 -15.68 6.38
C THR A 57 7.65 -14.48 7.23
N MET A 58 6.39 -14.39 7.67
CA MET A 58 5.89 -13.27 8.46
C MET A 58 4.72 -13.70 9.35
N ASP A 59 4.42 -12.91 10.38
CA ASP A 59 3.25 -13.13 11.22
C ASP A 59 1.93 -12.70 10.53
N PHE A 60 0.81 -13.18 11.08
CA PHE A 60 -0.53 -12.91 10.53
C PHE A 60 -0.88 -11.42 10.47
N LYS A 61 -0.47 -10.62 11.47
CA LYS A 61 -0.77 -9.19 11.50
C LYS A 61 -0.04 -8.50 10.35
N THR A 62 1.25 -8.78 10.18
CA THR A 62 2.06 -8.28 9.07
C THR A 62 1.47 -8.67 7.71
N PHE A 63 0.91 -9.87 7.58
CA PHE A 63 0.28 -10.34 6.34
C PHE A 63 -1.00 -9.56 5.95
N ILE A 64 -1.84 -9.18 6.92
CA ILE A 64 -3.12 -8.50 6.64
C ILE A 64 -3.02 -6.97 6.66
N THR A 65 -1.97 -6.40 7.26
CA THR A 65 -1.76 -4.96 7.31
C THR A 65 -0.90 -4.49 6.13
N PRO A 66 -1.24 -3.35 5.49
CA PRO A 66 -0.30 -2.69 4.60
C PRO A 66 1.04 -2.47 5.28
N VAL A 67 2.13 -2.67 4.54
CA VAL A 67 3.46 -2.40 5.05
C VAL A 67 3.57 -0.90 5.29
N LYS A 68 3.84 -0.50 6.54
CA LYS A 68 3.99 0.90 6.92
C LYS A 68 5.27 1.11 7.71
N TYR A 69 6.10 2.03 7.24
CA TYR A 69 7.25 2.54 7.95
C TYR A 69 7.01 4.01 8.29
N THR A 70 7.00 4.34 9.58
CA THR A 70 7.12 5.73 10.02
C THR A 70 8.57 6.14 9.85
N ILE A 71 8.80 7.30 9.21
CA ILE A 71 10.14 7.79 8.91
C ILE A 71 10.33 9.19 9.48
N ASP A 72 11.59 9.51 9.83
CA ASP A 72 12.06 10.88 9.95
C ASP A 72 12.87 11.18 8.69
N CYS A 73 12.27 11.91 7.73
CA CYS A 73 12.91 12.16 6.45
C CYS A 73 14.09 13.12 6.62
N VAL A 74 15.29 12.56 6.63
CA VAL A 74 16.54 13.33 6.78
C VAL A 74 16.82 14.19 5.55
N LYS A 75 16.60 13.65 4.35
CA LYS A 75 16.98 14.30 3.10
C LYS A 75 16.11 13.85 1.93
N ILE A 76 15.74 14.80 1.07
CA ILE A 76 15.18 14.54 -0.25
C ILE A 76 16.33 14.60 -1.26
N ILE A 77 16.63 13.48 -1.91
CA ILE A 77 17.73 13.37 -2.89
C ILE A 77 17.28 13.88 -4.27
N GLU A 78 16.11 13.44 -4.74
CA GLU A 78 15.50 13.83 -6.00
C GLU A 78 13.99 13.95 -5.80
N SER A 79 13.36 14.99 -6.37
CA SER A 79 11.90 15.12 -6.41
C SER A 79 11.43 15.66 -7.75
N LYS A 80 10.34 15.08 -8.27
CA LYS A 80 9.62 15.54 -9.47
C LYS A 80 8.18 15.92 -9.16
N THR A 81 7.94 16.46 -7.96
CA THR A 81 6.61 16.85 -7.52
C THR A 81 6.23 18.22 -8.09
N LYS A 82 4.95 18.40 -8.42
CA LYS A 82 4.42 19.69 -8.92
C LYS A 82 4.52 20.80 -7.87
N TYR A 83 4.46 20.43 -6.59
CA TYR A 83 4.55 21.34 -5.46
C TYR A 83 5.78 20.98 -4.61
N PRO A 84 6.49 21.97 -4.03
CA PRO A 84 7.60 21.70 -3.13
C PRO A 84 7.08 21.02 -1.86
N ILE A 85 7.77 19.98 -1.42
CA ILE A 85 7.43 19.21 -0.21
C ILE A 85 8.59 19.36 0.76
N LYS A 86 8.30 19.72 2.01
CA LYS A 86 9.33 19.79 3.05
C LYS A 86 9.59 18.39 3.58
N SER A 87 10.85 18.08 3.89
CA SER A 87 11.22 16.76 4.43
C SER A 87 10.44 16.43 5.70
N LYS A 88 10.23 17.41 6.60
CA LYS A 88 9.43 17.26 7.83
C LYS A 88 7.97 16.86 7.62
N GLU A 89 7.42 17.08 6.43
CA GLU A 89 6.04 16.74 6.10
C GLU A 89 5.92 15.32 5.52
N LEU A 90 7.06 14.71 5.13
CA LEU A 90 7.14 13.33 4.63
C LEU A 90 7.45 12.38 5.78
N VAL A 91 6.40 11.76 6.33
CA VAL A 91 6.48 11.05 7.61
C VAL A 91 6.28 9.54 7.50
N GLU A 92 5.91 9.03 6.33
CA GLU A 92 5.67 7.61 6.16
C GLU A 92 6.04 7.07 4.77
N VAL A 93 6.43 5.79 4.74
CA VAL A 93 6.57 4.98 3.54
C VAL A 93 5.57 3.82 3.64
N VAL A 94 4.77 3.60 2.61
CA VAL A 94 3.73 2.59 2.58
C VAL A 94 3.86 1.69 1.36
N SER A 95 3.66 0.38 1.55
CA SER A 95 3.42 -0.55 0.45
C SER A 95 2.16 -1.37 0.66
N PHE A 96 1.34 -1.46 -0.37
CA PHE A 96 0.16 -2.33 -0.42
C PHE A 96 0.48 -3.71 -1.00
N ARG A 97 1.76 -3.97 -1.34
CA ARG A 97 2.26 -5.27 -1.79
C ARG A 97 3.31 -5.77 -0.81
N GLY A 98 3.26 -7.05 -0.45
CA GLY A 98 4.18 -7.64 0.53
C GLY A 98 5.67 -7.67 0.14
N ARG A 99 6.05 -7.20 -1.07
CA ARG A 99 7.44 -7.19 -1.55
C ARG A 99 8.39 -6.33 -0.70
N PHE A 100 7.84 -5.38 0.04
CA PHE A 100 8.61 -4.45 0.87
C PHE A 100 8.43 -4.72 2.37
N CYS A 101 7.84 -5.86 2.76
CA CYS A 101 7.73 -6.26 4.17
C CYS A 101 9.11 -6.41 4.80
N GLN A 102 9.27 -5.90 6.03
CA GLN A 102 10.43 -6.14 6.90
C GLN A 102 11.80 -5.82 6.26
N GLN A 103 11.86 -4.93 5.27
CA GLN A 103 13.12 -4.55 4.62
C GLN A 103 13.98 -3.63 5.49
N ALA A 104 13.37 -2.96 6.47
CA ALA A 104 14.08 -2.16 7.44
C ALA A 104 13.41 -2.20 8.81
N PHE A 105 14.21 -1.97 9.84
CA PHE A 105 13.81 -1.95 11.23
C PHE A 105 14.04 -0.57 11.86
N LYS A 106 13.47 -0.37 13.05
CA LYS A 106 13.59 0.89 13.78
C LYS A 106 15.06 1.24 14.01
N GLY A 107 15.45 2.44 13.60
CA GLY A 107 16.81 2.96 13.76
C GLY A 107 17.70 2.75 12.54
N GLU A 108 17.25 2.04 11.51
CA GLU A 108 18.00 1.88 10.27
C GLU A 108 17.75 3.04 9.30
N ASN A 109 18.83 3.47 8.62
CA ASN A 109 18.73 4.42 7.53
C ASN A 109 18.42 3.72 6.22
N VAL A 110 17.48 4.27 5.47
CA VAL A 110 17.02 3.72 4.20
C VAL A 110 16.98 4.78 3.11
N ILE A 111 17.29 4.37 1.89
CA ILE A 111 17.04 5.16 0.68
C ILE A 111 15.79 4.60 0.02
N VAL A 112 14.81 5.47 -0.20
CA VAL A 112 13.49 5.10 -0.73
C VAL A 112 13.18 5.89 -1.98
N ARG A 113 12.66 5.20 -3.00
CA ARG A 113 12.10 5.79 -4.21
C ARG A 113 10.70 5.26 -4.43
N GLY A 114 9.75 6.16 -4.57
CA GLY A 114 8.36 5.83 -4.89
C GLY A 114 7.54 7.05 -5.27
N LYS A 115 6.23 6.84 -5.37
CA LYS A 115 5.27 7.91 -5.65
C LYS A 115 4.95 8.67 -4.36
N VAL A 116 5.06 9.99 -4.38
CA VAL A 116 4.64 10.82 -3.24
C VAL A 116 3.13 11.06 -3.30
N GLU A 117 2.44 10.89 -2.19
CA GLU A 117 1.00 11.14 -2.03
C GLU A 117 0.73 12.04 -0.82
N ALA A 118 -0.27 12.91 -0.93
CA ALA A 118 -0.81 13.63 0.22
C ALA A 118 -1.87 12.77 0.91
N VAL A 119 -1.75 12.64 2.23
CA VAL A 119 -2.76 11.98 3.07
C VAL A 119 -3.69 13.05 3.61
N LEU A 120 -4.99 12.89 3.34
CA LEU A 120 -6.01 13.82 3.78
C LEU A 120 -6.69 13.33 5.07
N ARG A 121 -6.92 14.26 6.01
CA ARG A 121 -7.83 14.07 7.15
C ARG A 121 -8.81 15.23 7.14
N ASN A 122 -10.11 14.95 7.21
CA ASN A 122 -11.17 15.96 7.14
C ASN A 122 -11.02 16.91 5.93
N ASN A 123 -10.64 16.38 4.77
CA ASN A 123 -10.33 17.11 3.54
C ASN A 123 -9.12 18.07 3.60
N GLU A 124 -8.35 18.06 4.69
CA GLU A 124 -7.11 18.83 4.83
C GLU A 124 -5.88 17.93 4.73
N ILE A 125 -4.78 18.46 4.20
CA ILE A 125 -3.52 17.71 4.11
C ILE A 125 -2.98 17.50 5.52
N SER A 126 -2.94 16.24 5.96
CA SER A 126 -2.38 15.86 7.24
C SER A 126 -0.87 15.69 7.18
N HIS A 127 -0.38 15.01 6.14
CA HIS A 127 1.04 14.75 5.90
C HIS A 127 1.23 14.18 4.49
N TYR A 128 2.48 13.99 4.10
CA TYR A 128 2.86 13.28 2.88
C TYR A 128 3.44 11.92 3.18
N ARG A 129 3.26 11.01 2.21
CA ARG A 129 3.80 9.65 2.23
C ARG A 129 4.47 9.29 0.93
N VAL A 130 5.40 8.34 0.98
CA VAL A 130 5.90 7.65 -0.22
C VAL A 130 5.21 6.30 -0.35
N VAL A 131 4.55 6.06 -1.48
CA VAL A 131 3.99 4.76 -1.84
C VAL A 131 4.96 4.03 -2.75
N ILE A 132 5.31 2.80 -2.35
CA ILE A 132 6.23 1.92 -3.10
C ILE A 132 5.56 0.60 -3.50
N GLY A 133 6.00 0.05 -4.63
CA GLY A 133 5.51 -1.21 -5.17
C GLY A 133 4.38 -1.07 -6.20
N GLY A 134 4.07 0.16 -6.60
CA GLY A 134 3.20 0.46 -7.74
C GLY A 134 3.95 0.48 -9.07
N SER A 135 5.26 0.67 -9.05
CA SER A 135 6.12 0.76 -10.23
C SER A 135 7.33 -0.18 -10.11
N PRO A 136 7.84 -0.73 -11.22
CA PRO A 136 9.10 -1.50 -11.23
C PRO A 136 10.33 -0.63 -10.92
N LYS A 137 10.20 0.70 -10.94
CA LYS A 137 11.27 1.64 -10.58
C LYS A 137 11.31 1.98 -9.09
N ASP A 138 10.32 1.52 -8.32
CA ASP A 138 10.25 1.77 -6.88
C ASP A 138 11.25 0.87 -6.14
N TYR A 139 11.94 1.42 -5.16
CA TYR A 139 12.87 0.65 -4.33
C TYR A 139 12.94 1.20 -2.90
N MET A 140 13.40 0.35 -1.99
CA MET A 140 13.79 0.68 -0.63
C MET A 140 15.02 -0.16 -0.30
N VAL A 141 16.09 0.49 0.13
CA VAL A 141 17.38 -0.17 0.42
C VAL A 141 17.97 0.42 1.68
N CYS A 142 18.45 -0.42 2.60
CA CYS A 142 19.20 0.03 3.77
C CYS A 142 20.56 0.60 3.36
N GLU A 143 20.90 1.81 3.82
CA GLU A 143 22.18 2.46 3.50
C GLU A 143 23.38 1.61 3.92
N GLY A 144 23.25 0.83 5.00
CA GLY A 144 24.31 -0.07 5.47
C GLY A 144 24.71 -1.15 4.45
N LEU A 145 23.84 -1.48 3.49
CA LEU A 145 24.08 -2.49 2.45
C LEU A 145 24.74 -1.92 1.20
N LEU A 146 24.93 -0.60 1.12
CA LEU A 146 25.53 0.10 -0.03
C LEU A 146 27.03 0.36 0.13
N LYS A 147 27.66 -0.26 1.13
CA LYS A 147 29.10 -0.16 1.40
C LYS A 147 29.91 -1.19 0.62
#